data_AF-A0AAU5YE81-F1
#
_entry.id   AF-A0AAU5YE81-F1
#
_cell.length_a   1.000
_cell.length_b   1.000
_cell.length_c   1.000
_cell.angle_alpha   90.00
_cell.angle_beta   90.00
_cell.angle_gamma   90.00
#
_symmetry.space_group_name_H-M   'P 1'
#
loop_
_entity.id
_entity.type
_entity.pdbx_description
1 polymer ?
#
loop_
_entity_poly.entity_id
_entity_poly.type
_entity_poly.pdbx_seq_one_letter_code
_entity_poly.pdbx_strand_id
1 'polypeptide(L)'
;MIDATVELRVDTDLEADFNKHQHLLPGRELSRRHSEDGQHVIITLAVPDAPDRAATMSPWFTLTSDRIELGGIDYYDAAGYRLA
;
A
#
# COMPACT_ATOMS: atom_id res chain seq x y z
N MET A 1 12.88 2.20 -16.16
CA MET A 1 11.57 2.12 -15.49
C MET A 1 11.45 3.34 -14.59
N ILE A 2 10.32 4.02 -14.64
CA ILE A 2 10.01 5.12 -13.73
C ILE A 2 9.15 4.48 -12.65
N ASP A 3 9.66 4.41 -11.42
CA ASP A 3 8.85 3.95 -10.30
C ASP A 3 7.73 4.97 -10.07
N ALA A 4 6.48 4.50 -9.99
CA ALA A 4 5.38 5.38 -9.60
C ALA A 4 5.40 5.57 -8.08
N THR A 5 5.19 6.81 -7.64
CA THR A 5 5.06 7.14 -6.22
C THR A 5 3.59 7.01 -5.82
N VAL A 6 3.27 6.05 -4.95
CA VAL A 6 1.89 5.78 -4.48
C VAL A 6 1.80 5.85 -2.96
N GLU A 7 0.65 6.27 -2.46
CA GLU A 7 0.32 6.23 -1.03
C GLU A 7 -0.46 4.96 -0.67
N LEU A 8 -0.07 4.35 0.43
CA LEU A 8 -0.85 3.35 1.16
C LEU A 8 -1.27 3.95 2.50
N ARG A 9 -2.56 3.82 2.83
CA ARG A 9 -3.08 4.17 4.14
C ARG A 9 -3.34 2.90 4.93
N VAL A 10 -2.79 2.83 6.13
CA VAL A 10 -2.98 1.73 7.08
C VAL A 10 -3.60 2.31 8.32
N ASP A 11 -4.66 1.71 8.85
CA ASP A 11 -5.21 2.15 10.15
C ASP A 11 -4.14 1.98 11.23
N THR A 12 -3.98 2.96 12.12
CA THR A 12 -2.93 2.96 13.15
C THR A 12 -2.99 1.69 14.02
N ASP A 13 -4.19 1.20 14.32
CA ASP A 13 -4.41 -0.02 15.10
C ASP A 13 -3.89 -1.30 14.38
N LEU A 14 -3.72 -1.24 13.06
CA LEU A 14 -3.22 -2.34 12.23
C LEU A 14 -1.74 -2.18 11.87
N GLU A 15 -1.07 -1.09 12.25
CA GLU A 15 0.31 -0.82 11.85
C GLU A 15 1.27 -1.96 12.25
N ALA A 16 1.14 -2.47 13.47
CA ALA A 16 2.02 -3.53 13.97
C ALA A 16 1.86 -4.84 13.19
N ASP A 17 0.64 -5.18 12.79
CA ASP A 17 0.37 -6.37 11.99
C ASP A 17 0.80 -6.18 10.54
N PHE A 18 0.54 -5.00 9.97
CA PHE A 18 1.03 -4.61 8.65
C PHE A 18 2.56 -4.75 8.55
N ASN A 19 3.31 -4.24 9.54
CA ASN A 19 4.77 -4.28 9.53
C ASN A 19 5.34 -5.71 9.46
N LYS A 20 4.64 -6.73 10.01
CA LYS A 20 5.05 -8.14 9.90
C LYS A 20 4.99 -8.66 8.47
N HIS A 21 4.10 -8.10 7.65
CA HIS A 21 3.78 -8.56 6.31
C HIS A 21 4.16 -7.56 5.21
N GLN A 22 4.74 -6.41 5.56
CA GLN A 22 5.15 -5.37 4.61
C GLN A 22 6.06 -5.89 3.49
N HIS A 23 6.89 -6.89 3.78
CA HIS A 23 7.77 -7.53 2.80
C HIS A 23 7.05 -8.22 1.64
N LEU A 24 5.74 -8.44 1.75
CA LEU A 24 4.90 -8.98 0.67
C LEU A 24 4.52 -7.92 -0.36
N LEU A 25 4.62 -6.64 -0.03
CA LEU A 25 4.27 -5.55 -0.94
C LEU A 25 5.39 -5.28 -1.95
N PRO A 26 5.04 -4.92 -3.19
CA PRO A 26 6.01 -4.46 -4.15
C PRO A 26 6.49 -3.05 -3.82
N GLY A 27 7.68 -2.72 -4.30
CA GLY A 27 8.25 -1.40 -4.19
C GLY A 27 9.02 -1.15 -2.90
N ARG A 28 9.45 0.10 -2.74
CA ARG A 28 10.31 0.56 -1.65
C ARG A 28 9.65 1.72 -0.92
N GLU A 29 9.58 1.62 0.41
CA GLU A 29 9.13 2.74 1.25
C GLU A 29 10.07 3.93 1.09
N LEU A 30 9.50 5.08 0.74
CA LEU A 30 10.20 6.36 0.63
C LEU A 30 10.03 7.19 1.89
N SER A 31 8.83 7.16 2.46
CA SER A 31 8.50 7.88 3.69
C SER A 31 7.29 7.27 4.39
N ARG A 32 7.18 7.58 5.68
CA ARG A 32 6.06 7.21 6.55
C ARG A 32 5.73 8.36 7.47
N ARG A 33 4.44 8.61 7.66
CA ARG A 33 3.92 9.60 8.61
C ARG A 33 2.58 9.16 9.17
N HIS A 34 2.27 9.59 10.38
CA HIS A 34 0.89 9.51 10.88
C HIS A 34 0.06 10.65 10.26
N SER A 35 -1.21 10.39 9.99
CA SER A 35 -2.18 11.43 9.64
C SER A 35 -2.41 12.38 10.82
N GLU A 36 -2.91 13.59 10.54
CA GLU A 36 -3.16 14.61 11.58
C GLU A 36 -4.20 14.17 12.62
N ASP A 37 -5.15 13.32 12.21
CA ASP A 37 -6.17 12.72 13.09
C ASP A 37 -5.64 11.52 13.91
N GLY A 38 -4.41 11.09 13.66
CA GLY A 38 -3.78 9.92 14.29
C GLY A 38 -4.42 8.57 13.94
N GLN A 39 -5.45 8.54 13.08
CA GLN A 39 -6.19 7.31 12.75
C GLN A 39 -5.47 6.44 11.72
N HIS A 40 -4.57 7.04 10.93
CA HIS A 40 -3.89 6.34 9.85
C HIS A 40 -2.38 6.58 9.89
N VAL A 41 -1.67 5.59 9.39
CA VAL A 41 -0.28 5.68 8.95
C VAL A 41 -0.29 5.73 7.43
N ILE A 42 0.30 6.80 6.89
CA ILE A 42 0.42 7.03 5.45
C ILE A 42 1.84 6.67 5.05
N ILE A 43 1.96 5.65 4.21
CA ILE A 43 3.23 5.12 3.70
C ILE A 43 3.33 5.49 2.22
N THR A 44 4.37 6.23 1.85
CA THR A 44 4.67 6.55 0.45
C THR A 44 5.66 5.54 -0.11
N LEU A 45 5.33 4.92 -1.24
CA LEU A 45 6.09 3.83 -1.84
C LEU A 45 6.48 4.19 -3.28
N ALA A 46 7.72 3.88 -3.66
CA ALA A 46 8.14 3.81 -5.07
C ALA A 46 7.84 2.39 -5.58
N VAL A 47 6.87 2.25 -6.49
CA VAL A 47 6.40 0.98 -7.02
C VAL A 47 6.72 0.89 -8.52
N PRO A 48 7.64 -0.01 -8.94
CA PRO A 48 8.13 -0.08 -10.32
C PRO A 48 7.06 -0.36 -11.40
N ASP A 49 6.05 -1.15 -11.07
CA ASP A 49 5.06 -1.67 -12.03
C ASP A 49 3.63 -1.16 -11.75
N ALA A 50 3.49 -0.10 -10.94
CA ALA A 50 2.19 0.51 -10.71
C ALA A 50 1.70 1.23 -11.99
N PRO A 51 0.38 1.24 -12.27
CA PRO A 51 -0.18 1.89 -13.44
C PRO A 51 0.19 3.38 -13.52
N ASP A 52 0.29 3.89 -14.75
CA ASP A 52 0.44 5.33 -14.99
C ASP A 52 -0.65 6.10 -14.24
N ARG A 53 -0.25 7.16 -13.51
CA ARG A 53 -1.12 8.02 -12.67
C ARG A 53 -1.68 7.38 -11.41
N ALA A 54 -1.23 6.17 -11.02
CA ALA A 54 -1.55 5.63 -9.72
C ALA A 54 -1.10 6.62 -8.62
N ALA A 55 -2.02 6.97 -7.73
CA ALA A 55 -1.80 7.87 -6.61
C ALA A 55 -1.95 7.12 -5.28
N THR A 56 -2.89 6.19 -5.19
CA THR A 56 -3.07 5.33 -4.02
C THR A 56 -3.10 3.86 -4.40
N MET A 57 -2.77 3.01 -3.44
CA MET A 57 -2.87 1.55 -3.57
C MET A 57 -3.60 0.94 -2.38
N SER A 58 -4.35 -0.13 -2.63
CA SER A 58 -5.08 -0.89 -1.62
C SER A 58 -4.75 -2.38 -1.78
N PRO A 59 -3.77 -2.91 -1.03
CA PRO A 59 -3.47 -4.33 -1.03
C PRO A 59 -4.53 -5.09 -0.24
N TRP A 60 -4.87 -6.30 -0.70
CA TRP A 60 -5.66 -7.25 0.08
C TRP A 60 -4.87 -8.55 0.24
N PHE A 61 -4.96 -9.09 1.44
CA PHE A 61 -4.24 -10.29 1.84
C PHE A 61 -5.19 -11.47 1.93
N THR A 62 -4.67 -12.64 1.63
CA THR A 62 -5.37 -13.91 1.80
C THR A 62 -4.67 -14.77 2.83
N LEU A 63 -5.45 -15.52 3.59
CA LEU A 63 -4.94 -16.57 4.47
C LEU A 63 -5.09 -17.91 3.74
N THR A 64 -3.97 -18.48 3.31
CA THR A 64 -3.92 -19.79 2.65
C THR A 64 -3.27 -20.79 3.60
N SER A 65 -4.07 -21.73 4.11
CA SER A 65 -3.68 -22.72 5.13
C SER A 65 -3.05 -22.06 6.38
N ASP A 66 -1.72 -21.92 6.41
CA ASP A 66 -0.92 -21.40 7.50
C ASP A 66 -0.10 -20.14 7.11
N ARG A 67 -0.31 -19.60 5.90
CA ARG A 67 0.46 -18.46 5.38
C ARG A 67 -0.43 -17.28 5.00
N ILE A 68 0.07 -16.08 5.26
CA ILE A 68 -0.48 -14.84 4.72
C ILE A 68 0.19 -14.56 3.38
N GLU A 69 -0.61 -14.39 2.34
CA GLU A 69 -0.16 -14.09 0.99
C GLU A 69 -0.82 -12.80 0.49
N LEU A 70 -0.11 -12.05 -0.35
CA LEU A 70 -0.69 -10.92 -1.05
C LEU A 70 -1.62 -11.48 -2.14
N GLY A 71 -2.92 -11.26 -1.99
CA GLY A 71 -3.89 -11.73 -2.96
C GLY A 71 -3.98 -10.80 -4.17
N GLY A 72 -3.76 -9.51 -3.96
CA GLY A 72 -3.70 -8.52 -5.03
C GLY A 72 -3.56 -7.09 -4.51
N ILE A 73 -3.47 -6.15 -5.44
CA ILE A 73 -3.40 -4.71 -5.16
C ILE A 73 -4.33 -4.00 -6.14
N ASP A 74 -5.28 -3.26 -5.61
CA ASP A 74 -6.03 -2.31 -6.41
C ASP A 74 -5.30 -0.96 -6.42
N TYR A 75 -5.15 -0.37 -7.61
CA TYR A 75 -4.57 0.97 -7.76
C TYR A 75 -5.64 1.98 -8.12
N TYR A 76 -5.52 3.19 -7.58
CA TYR A 76 -6.46 4.28 -7.87
C TYR A 76 -5.72 5.55 -8.25
N ASP A 77 -6.33 6.36 -9.12
CA ASP A 77 -5.84 7.70 -9.43
C ASP A 77 -6.17 8.72 -8.31
N ALA A 78 -5.71 9.96 -8.48
CA ALA A 78 -5.95 11.03 -7.50
C ALA A 78 -7.43 11.44 -7.35
N ALA A 79 -8.30 11.05 -8.29
CA ALA A 79 -9.75 11.26 -8.22
C ALA A 79 -10.48 10.06 -7.60
N GLY A 80 -9.77 8.98 -7.27
CA GLY A 80 -10.32 7.77 -6.66
C GLY A 80 -10.86 6.76 -7.68
N TYR A 81 -10.57 6.90 -8.97
CA TYR A 81 -10.95 5.90 -9.96
C TYR A 81 -9.97 4.74 -9.96
N ARG A 82 -10.49 3.51 -9.92
CA ARG A 82 -9.69 2.28 -10.01
C ARG A 82 -9.06 2.15 -11.40
N LEU A 83 -7.75 1.92 -11.42
CA LEU A 83 -6.93 1.78 -12.63
C LEU A 83 -6.65 0.32 -12.97
N ALA A 84 -6.37 -0.50 -11.95
CA ALA A 84 -6.03 -1.91 -12.09
C ALA A 84 -6.52 -2.70 -10.86
#